data_AF-A0A4Z1EUP5-F1
#
_entry.id   AF-A0A4Z1EUP5-F1
#
_cell.length_a   1.000
_cell.length_b   1.000
_cell.length_c   1.000
_cell.angle_alpha   90.00
_cell.angle_beta   90.00
_cell.angle_gamma   90.00
#
_symmetry.space_group_name_H-M   'P 1'
#
loop_
_entity.id
_entity.type
_entity.pdbx_description
1 polymer ?
#
loop_
_entity_poly.entity_id
_entity_poly.type
_entity_poly.pdbx_seq_one_letter_code
_entity_poly.pdbx_strand_id
1 'polypeptide(L)'
;MLISNFSTPFDHNHPNHRRFPRHGPRSRPSTLQKGANIIIVARDPQKLQQAISYIQLGAANPSTQRFHHISADLCSATECARVIDEVVAWNGAPPDTVWCCAGSAYPALFVDTPVEQIEKQMASNYMTSAYMAHATLRSWLKPLENTQAGDPASSTAERNSNTAPPARHLIFTASFVALYSFAGYAPYSPSKAALRSLSDSLSQEMNLYAAAFPNAPRVRVHTIFPATILTESYETENLTKHGLTLQLEEGDEG
;
A
#
# COMPACT_ATOMS: atom_id res chain seq x y z
N MET A 1 -1.31 -6.69 0.19
CA MET A 1 -0.26 -5.65 0.16
C MET A 1 0.40 -5.65 -1.21
N LEU A 2 0.66 -4.50 -1.80
CA LEU A 2 1.32 -4.37 -3.11
C LEU A 2 2.60 -3.55 -2.95
N ILE A 3 3.70 -4.06 -3.49
CA ILE A 3 5.02 -3.40 -3.48
C ILE A 3 5.51 -3.34 -4.92
N SER A 4 6.09 -2.21 -5.33
CA SER A 4 6.55 -2.06 -6.71
C SER A 4 7.79 -1.19 -6.87
N ASN A 5 8.52 -1.48 -7.94
CA ASN A 5 9.72 -0.76 -8.38
C ASN A 5 9.70 -0.52 -9.88
N PHE A 6 10.27 0.58 -10.35
CA PHE A 6 10.38 0.84 -11.79
C PHE A 6 11.78 0.46 -12.30
N SER A 7 11.84 -0.29 -13.40
CA SER A 7 13.11 -0.74 -14.00
C SER A 7 13.89 0.41 -14.67
N THR A 8 13.26 1.57 -14.91
CA THR A 8 13.88 2.79 -15.45
C THR A 8 13.29 4.05 -14.80
N PRO A 9 14.06 5.15 -14.63
CA PRO A 9 13.51 6.44 -14.18
C PRO A 9 12.46 6.94 -15.16
N PHE A 10 11.39 7.55 -14.63
CA PHE A 10 10.33 8.15 -15.44
C PHE A 10 10.89 9.28 -16.31
N ASP A 11 10.82 9.13 -17.63
CA ASP A 11 11.07 10.25 -18.55
C ASP A 11 9.85 11.18 -18.54
N HIS A 12 10.03 12.40 -18.03
CA HIS A 12 8.98 13.41 -17.93
C HIS A 12 8.59 14.03 -19.28
N ASN A 13 9.25 13.67 -20.40
CA ASN A 13 9.05 14.32 -21.69
C ASN A 13 8.07 13.63 -22.66
N HIS A 14 7.29 12.63 -22.24
CA HIS A 14 6.31 12.00 -23.15
C HIS A 14 4.89 12.59 -22.98
N PRO A 15 4.34 13.32 -23.98
CA PRO A 15 3.00 13.88 -23.88
C PRO A 15 1.96 12.79 -24.20
N ASN A 16 1.45 12.10 -23.17
CA ASN A 16 0.33 11.18 -23.34
C ASN A 16 -1.02 11.91 -23.28
N HIS A 17 -1.31 12.71 -24.30
CA HIS A 17 -2.69 13.07 -24.66
C HIS A 17 -3.28 11.96 -25.53
N ARG A 18 -3.82 10.91 -24.90
CA ARG A 18 -4.83 10.06 -25.55
C ARG A 18 -6.02 9.90 -24.62
N ARG A 19 -7.14 10.51 -25.00
CA ARG A 19 -8.45 10.32 -24.37
C ARG A 19 -8.80 8.82 -24.46
N PHE A 20 -9.09 8.21 -23.30
CA PHE A 20 -9.55 6.82 -23.24
C PHE A 20 -11.03 6.72 -23.65
N PRO A 21 -11.42 5.72 -24.46
CA PRO A 21 -12.83 5.39 -24.65
C PRO A 21 -13.39 4.74 -23.37
N ARG A 22 -14.59 5.19 -22.96
CA ARG A 22 -15.38 4.55 -21.91
C ARG A 22 -16.00 3.27 -22.49
N HIS A 23 -15.95 2.18 -21.72
CA HIS A 23 -16.51 0.84 -21.97
C HIS A 23 -15.54 -0.23 -22.54
N GLY A 24 -14.97 -1.01 -21.61
CA GLY A 24 -14.18 -2.25 -21.80
C GLY A 24 -13.75 -2.82 -20.43
N PRO A 25 -13.55 -4.14 -20.26
CA PRO A 25 -13.55 -4.80 -18.96
C PRO A 25 -12.38 -4.37 -18.07
N ARG A 26 -12.69 -4.12 -16.78
CA ARG A 26 -11.82 -3.80 -15.63
C ARG A 26 -10.45 -3.19 -15.97
N SER A 27 -10.33 -1.88 -15.75
CA SER A 27 -9.13 -1.06 -15.96
C SER A 27 -7.86 -1.77 -15.46
N ARG A 28 -6.92 -2.01 -16.38
CA ARG A 28 -5.58 -2.53 -16.07
C ARG A 28 -4.91 -1.66 -15.00
N PRO A 29 -4.21 -2.24 -13.99
CA PRO A 29 -3.48 -1.47 -13.01
C PRO A 29 -2.49 -0.53 -13.71
N SER A 30 -2.60 0.78 -13.44
CA SER A 30 -1.79 1.80 -14.10
C SER A 30 -0.28 1.63 -13.86
N THR A 31 0.13 0.96 -12.77
CA THR A 31 1.52 0.64 -12.45
C THR A 31 2.12 -0.43 -13.36
N LEU A 32 1.34 -1.45 -13.75
CA LEU A 32 1.77 -2.48 -14.70
C LEU A 32 2.03 -1.92 -16.09
N GLN A 33 1.16 -1.02 -16.54
CA GLN A 33 1.28 -0.33 -17.83
C GLN A 33 2.52 0.57 -17.91
N LYS A 34 3.04 0.98 -16.74
CA LYS A 34 4.23 1.82 -16.60
C LYS A 34 5.52 1.00 -16.44
N GLY A 35 5.47 -0.32 -16.62
CA GLY A 35 6.65 -1.18 -16.60
C GLY A 35 7.19 -1.50 -15.19
N ALA A 36 6.38 -1.39 -14.15
CA ALA A 36 6.81 -1.71 -12.79
C ALA A 36 7.05 -3.22 -12.59
N ASN A 37 8.10 -3.55 -11.85
CA ASN A 37 8.25 -4.83 -11.17
C ASN A 37 7.26 -4.87 -10.01
N ILE A 38 6.57 -6.00 -9.83
CA ILE A 38 5.50 -6.14 -8.84
C ILE A 38 5.82 -7.26 -7.86
N ILE A 39 5.66 -6.94 -6.57
CA ILE A 39 5.67 -7.91 -5.48
C ILE A 39 4.33 -7.82 -4.77
N ILE A 40 3.68 -8.97 -4.57
CA ILE A 40 2.45 -9.06 -3.75
C ILE A 40 2.72 -9.85 -2.47
N VAL A 41 2.10 -9.41 -1.39
CA VAL A 41 2.26 -10.03 -0.07
C VAL A 41 0.89 -10.33 0.53
N ALA A 42 0.70 -11.58 0.94
CA ALA A 42 -0.49 -12.11 1.60
C ALA A 42 -0.12 -13.38 2.39
N ARG A 43 -1.10 -13.99 3.07
CA ARG A 43 -0.87 -15.18 3.90
C ARG A 43 -0.98 -16.51 3.15
N ASP A 44 -1.76 -16.56 2.08
CA ASP A 44 -2.08 -17.79 1.36
C ASP A 44 -1.16 -17.94 0.13
N PRO A 45 -0.21 -18.90 0.13
CA PRO A 45 0.72 -19.10 -0.99
C PRO A 45 0.02 -19.49 -2.29
N GLN A 46 -1.08 -20.24 -2.23
CA GLN A 46 -1.79 -20.70 -3.43
C GLN A 46 -2.52 -19.53 -4.10
N LYS A 47 -3.24 -18.72 -3.32
CA LYS A 47 -3.86 -17.48 -3.84
C LYS A 47 -2.79 -16.52 -4.39
N LEU A 48 -1.62 -16.42 -3.75
CA LEU A 48 -0.51 -15.61 -4.25
C LEU A 48 0.03 -16.08 -5.60
N GLN A 49 0.26 -17.39 -5.76
CA GLN A 49 0.72 -17.95 -7.03
C GLN A 49 -0.27 -17.71 -8.17
N GLN A 50 -1.56 -17.93 -7.91
CA GLN A 50 -2.62 -17.65 -8.88
C GLN A 50 -2.67 -16.16 -9.25
N ALA A 51 -2.54 -15.28 -8.25
CA ALA A 51 -2.53 -13.84 -8.47
C ALA A 51 -1.31 -13.39 -9.30
N ILE A 52 -0.12 -13.95 -9.08
CA ILE A 52 1.06 -13.68 -9.91
C ILE A 52 0.83 -14.08 -11.36
N SER A 53 0.32 -15.28 -11.61
CA SER A 53 0.01 -15.74 -12.96
C SER A 53 -0.97 -14.80 -13.67
N TYR A 54 -1.99 -14.32 -12.95
CA TYR A 54 -2.93 -13.34 -13.50
C TYR A 54 -2.29 -11.96 -13.76
N ILE A 55 -1.50 -11.44 -12.82
CA ILE A 55 -0.85 -10.13 -12.92
C ILE A 55 0.13 -10.09 -14.11
N GLN A 56 0.85 -11.19 -14.35
CA GLN A 56 1.81 -11.32 -15.46
C GLN A 56 1.14 -11.13 -16.84
N LEU A 57 -0.12 -11.53 -17.00
CA LEU A 57 -0.88 -11.31 -18.24
C LEU A 57 -1.09 -9.81 -18.55
N GLY A 58 -0.99 -8.95 -17.54
CA GLY A 58 -1.12 -7.49 -17.66
C GLY A 58 0.20 -6.75 -17.86
N ALA A 59 1.34 -7.45 -17.98
CA ALA A 59 2.65 -6.83 -18.16
C ALA A 59 2.71 -6.02 -19.47
N ALA A 60 3.21 -4.78 -19.38
CA ALA A 60 3.49 -3.95 -20.55
C ALA A 60 4.72 -4.45 -21.32
N ASN A 61 5.76 -4.84 -20.58
CA ASN A 61 7.03 -5.34 -21.10
C ASN A 61 7.39 -6.66 -20.40
N PRO A 62 6.83 -7.80 -20.85
CA PRO A 62 7.03 -9.10 -20.20
C PRO A 62 8.49 -9.55 -20.12
N SER A 63 9.36 -9.06 -21.02
CA SER A 63 10.79 -9.39 -21.04
C SER A 63 11.61 -8.69 -19.96
N THR A 64 11.12 -7.57 -19.41
CA THR A 64 11.87 -6.75 -18.44
C THR A 64 11.16 -6.61 -17.10
N GLN A 65 9.84 -6.80 -17.06
CA GLN A 65 9.08 -6.76 -15.81
C GLN A 65 9.23 -8.07 -15.05
N ARG A 66 9.56 -7.94 -13.76
CA ARG A 66 9.70 -9.05 -12.83
C ARG A 66 8.52 -9.08 -11.87
N PHE A 67 8.13 -10.29 -11.48
CA PHE A 67 6.99 -10.53 -10.61
C PHE A 67 7.39 -11.50 -9.51
N HIS A 68 7.06 -11.20 -8.25
CA HIS A 68 7.38 -12.05 -7.11
C HIS A 68 6.25 -12.03 -6.08
N HIS A 69 6.16 -13.06 -5.26
CA HIS A 69 5.21 -13.09 -4.15
C HIS A 69 5.91 -13.48 -2.87
N ILE A 70 5.42 -12.94 -1.75
CA ILE A 70 5.93 -13.27 -0.42
C ILE A 70 4.75 -13.70 0.44
N SER A 71 4.84 -14.89 1.02
CA SER A 71 3.89 -15.34 2.02
C SER A 71 4.32 -14.79 3.38
N ALA A 72 3.47 -13.98 4.02
CA ALA A 72 3.76 -13.38 5.33
C ALA A 72 2.47 -13.00 6.06
N ASP A 73 2.50 -13.10 7.40
CA ASP A 73 1.49 -12.49 8.26
C ASP A 73 1.94 -11.09 8.68
N LEU A 74 1.32 -10.08 8.08
CA LEU A 74 1.66 -8.69 8.32
C LEU A 74 1.13 -8.16 9.66
N CYS A 75 0.35 -8.94 10.41
CA CYS A 75 0.08 -8.65 11.82
C CYS A 75 1.32 -8.78 12.71
N SER A 76 2.42 -9.34 12.18
CA SER A 76 3.71 -9.42 12.88
C SER A 76 4.69 -8.36 12.38
N ALA A 77 5.19 -7.53 13.30
CA ALA A 77 6.18 -6.51 12.99
C ALA A 77 7.51 -7.10 12.49
N THR A 78 7.91 -8.28 12.98
CA THR A 78 9.14 -8.96 12.53
C THR A 78 8.99 -9.49 11.11
N GLU A 79 7.82 -10.03 10.76
CA GLU A 79 7.52 -10.45 9.39
C GLU A 79 7.48 -9.26 8.44
N CYS A 80 6.95 -8.11 8.86
CA CYS A 80 6.97 -6.89 8.06
C CYS A 80 8.40 -6.43 7.74
N ALA A 81 9.31 -6.49 8.71
CA ALA A 81 10.73 -6.20 8.49
C ALA A 81 11.36 -7.21 7.52
N ARG A 82 11.13 -8.51 7.75
CA ARG A 82 11.61 -9.60 6.87
C ARG A 82 11.14 -9.43 5.42
N VAL A 83 9.87 -9.05 5.22
CA VAL A 83 9.30 -8.77 3.89
C VAL A 83 10.09 -7.67 3.19
N ILE A 84 10.40 -6.57 3.88
CA ILE A 84 11.18 -5.48 3.29
C ILE A 84 12.62 -5.92 2.95
N ASP A 85 13.25 -6.72 3.81
CA ASP A 85 14.60 -7.26 3.54
C ASP A 85 14.60 -8.19 2.32
N GLU A 86 13.59 -9.06 2.18
CA GLU A 86 13.42 -9.94 1.02
C GLU A 86 13.16 -9.15 -0.27
N VAL A 87 12.33 -8.09 -0.19
CA VAL A 87 12.11 -7.16 -1.31
C VAL A 87 13.42 -6.50 -1.73
N VAL A 88 14.22 -6.00 -0.78
CA VAL A 88 15.52 -5.38 -1.07
C VAL A 88 16.46 -6.38 -1.72
N ALA A 89 16.55 -7.61 -1.20
CA ALA A 89 17.41 -8.65 -1.76
C ALA A 89 17.00 -9.04 -3.19
N TRP A 90 15.71 -9.19 -3.45
CA TRP A 90 15.19 -9.54 -4.76
C TRP A 90 15.30 -8.39 -5.78
N ASN A 91 15.08 -7.16 -5.32
CA ASN A 91 15.08 -5.98 -6.17
C ASN A 91 16.50 -5.39 -6.38
N GLY A 92 17.42 -5.61 -5.45
CA GLY A 92 18.75 -4.97 -5.38
C GLY A 92 18.71 -3.58 -4.72
N ALA A 93 17.52 -3.07 -4.38
CA ALA A 93 17.31 -1.77 -3.75
C ALA A 93 15.96 -1.75 -3.02
N PRO A 94 15.76 -0.81 -2.07
CA PRO A 94 14.45 -0.60 -1.43
C PRO A 94 13.33 -0.36 -2.44
N PRO A 95 12.07 -0.65 -2.07
CA PRO A 95 10.96 -0.45 -2.97
C PRO A 95 10.69 1.02 -3.30
N ASP A 96 10.21 1.33 -4.50
CA ASP A 96 9.84 2.70 -4.86
C ASP A 96 8.44 3.06 -4.34
N THR A 97 7.53 2.08 -4.36
CA THR A 97 6.16 2.25 -3.89
C THR A 97 5.75 1.07 -3.00
N VAL A 98 5.13 1.39 -1.87
CA VAL A 98 4.55 0.42 -0.95
C VAL A 98 3.09 0.80 -0.71
N TRP A 99 2.18 -0.13 -0.95
CA TRP A 99 0.73 0.07 -0.82
C TRP A 99 0.14 -0.91 0.20
N CYS A 100 -0.18 -0.35 1.37
CA CYS A 100 -0.88 -0.96 2.48
C CYS A 100 -2.38 -1.09 2.19
N CYS A 101 -2.74 -2.19 1.53
CA CYS A 101 -4.11 -2.51 1.12
C CYS A 101 -4.74 -3.70 1.85
N ALA A 102 -4.03 -4.33 2.79
CA ALA A 102 -4.57 -5.45 3.55
C ALA A 102 -5.63 -4.99 4.56
N GLY A 103 -6.67 -5.80 4.73
CA GLY A 103 -7.77 -5.54 5.65
C GLY A 103 -9.09 -6.05 5.10
N SER A 104 -10.07 -6.22 5.99
CA SER A 104 -11.45 -6.60 5.66
C SER A 104 -12.39 -6.10 6.74
N ALA A 105 -13.61 -5.72 6.41
CA ALA A 105 -14.55 -5.30 7.44
C ALA A 105 -15.15 -6.50 8.18
N TYR A 106 -15.53 -6.27 9.43
CA TYR A 106 -16.47 -7.13 10.16
C TYR A 106 -17.64 -6.25 10.58
N PRO A 107 -18.64 -6.09 9.70
CA PRO A 107 -19.78 -5.24 10.00
C PRO A 107 -20.76 -5.98 10.90
N ALA A 108 -21.01 -5.43 12.08
CA ALA A 108 -21.95 -5.92 13.07
C ALA A 108 -22.35 -4.77 14.00
N LEU A 109 -23.49 -4.88 14.66
CA LEU A 109 -23.79 -3.98 15.78
C LEU A 109 -22.74 -4.19 16.87
N PHE A 110 -22.30 -3.10 17.50
CA PHE A 110 -21.17 -3.15 18.42
C PHE A 110 -21.43 -4.07 19.62
N VAL A 111 -22.65 -4.07 20.14
CA VAL A 111 -23.06 -4.93 21.26
C VAL A 111 -23.02 -6.42 20.93
N ASP A 112 -23.19 -6.78 19.65
CA ASP A 112 -23.19 -8.17 19.17
C ASP A 112 -21.82 -8.59 18.63
N THR A 113 -20.83 -7.69 18.66
CA THR A 113 -19.49 -7.95 18.14
C THR A 113 -18.66 -8.70 19.17
N PRO A 114 -18.12 -9.90 18.84
CA PRO A 114 -17.18 -10.59 19.71
C PRO A 114 -15.94 -9.72 19.97
N VAL A 115 -15.41 -9.72 21.19
CA VAL A 115 -14.26 -8.88 21.58
C VAL A 115 -13.04 -9.21 20.72
N GLU A 116 -12.84 -10.48 20.39
CA GLU A 116 -11.76 -10.97 19.54
C GLU A 116 -11.83 -10.34 18.14
N GLN A 117 -13.04 -10.04 17.65
CA GLN A 117 -13.21 -9.38 16.36
C GLN A 117 -12.80 -7.91 16.44
N ILE A 118 -13.03 -7.22 17.55
CA ILE A 118 -12.55 -5.84 17.75
C ILE A 118 -11.02 -5.80 17.66
N GLU A 119 -10.34 -6.71 18.35
CA GLU A 119 -8.88 -6.83 18.31
C GLU A 119 -8.37 -7.18 16.92
N LYS A 120 -9.01 -8.17 16.27
CA LYS A 120 -8.65 -8.61 14.93
C LYS A 120 -8.82 -7.50 13.89
N GLN A 121 -9.85 -6.66 14.00
CA GLN A 121 -10.04 -5.52 13.11
C GLN A 121 -8.88 -4.52 13.24
N MET A 122 -8.42 -4.23 14.46
CA MET A 122 -7.23 -3.40 14.66
C MET A 122 -5.94 -4.06 14.14
N ALA A 123 -5.74 -5.35 14.40
CA ALA A 123 -4.54 -6.07 13.97
C ALA A 123 -4.43 -6.14 12.43
N SER A 124 -5.50 -6.57 11.77
CA SER A 124 -5.51 -6.83 10.32
C SER A 124 -5.64 -5.58 9.45
N ASN A 125 -6.25 -4.50 9.95
CA ASN A 125 -6.43 -3.26 9.19
C ASN A 125 -5.36 -2.21 9.55
N TYR A 126 -5.22 -1.90 10.84
CA TYR A 126 -4.35 -0.83 11.32
C TYR A 126 -2.91 -1.32 11.51
N MET A 127 -2.68 -2.32 12.37
CA MET A 127 -1.32 -2.73 12.75
C MET A 127 -0.53 -3.24 11.56
N THR A 128 -1.15 -4.04 10.68
CA THR A 128 -0.54 -4.47 9.42
C THR A 128 0.02 -3.30 8.60
N SER A 129 -0.75 -2.22 8.46
CA SER A 129 -0.32 -1.04 7.71
C SER A 129 0.75 -0.24 8.47
N ALA A 130 0.60 -0.11 9.79
CA ALA A 130 1.54 0.62 10.63
C ALA A 130 2.92 -0.05 10.66
N TYR A 131 2.97 -1.39 10.81
CA TYR A 131 4.22 -2.15 10.81
C TYR A 131 4.93 -2.10 9.46
N MET A 132 4.18 -2.27 8.37
CA MET A 132 4.77 -2.17 7.03
C MET A 132 5.24 -0.76 6.70
N ALA A 133 4.48 0.27 7.06
CA ALA A 133 4.90 1.66 6.93
C ALA A 133 6.19 1.92 7.71
N HIS A 134 6.25 1.49 8.97
CA HIS A 134 7.43 1.64 9.81
C HIS A 134 8.66 0.92 9.24
N ALA A 135 8.53 -0.35 8.82
CA ALA A 135 9.62 -1.10 8.20
C ALA A 135 10.10 -0.43 6.90
N THR A 136 9.17 0.03 6.07
CA THR A 136 9.45 0.71 4.79
C THR A 136 10.18 2.03 5.02
N LEU A 137 9.65 2.90 5.89
CA LEU A 137 10.24 4.21 6.17
C LEU A 137 11.64 4.08 6.76
N ARG A 138 11.88 3.09 7.62
CA ARG A 138 13.23 2.79 8.13
C ARG A 138 14.20 2.39 7.03
N SER A 139 13.78 1.50 6.13
CA SER A 139 14.59 1.10 4.98
C SER A 139 14.92 2.29 4.06
N TRP A 140 13.98 3.24 3.93
CA TRP A 140 14.18 4.44 3.11
C TRP A 140 15.03 5.52 3.74
N LEU A 141 14.89 5.77 5.06
CA LEU A 141 15.39 6.97 5.72
C LEU A 141 16.62 6.75 6.61
N LYS A 142 16.75 5.60 7.28
CA LYS A 142 17.91 5.33 8.17
C LYS A 142 19.27 5.41 7.47
N PRO A 143 19.43 4.95 6.21
CA PRO A 143 20.70 5.13 5.51
C PRO A 143 21.11 6.61 5.35
N LEU A 144 20.13 7.53 5.26
CA LEU A 144 20.38 8.97 5.13
C LEU A 144 20.91 9.57 6.44
N GLU A 145 20.34 9.16 7.58
CA GLU A 145 20.78 9.60 8.92
C GLU A 145 22.22 9.16 9.20
N ASN A 146 22.56 7.91 8.88
CA ASN A 146 23.91 7.37 9.06
C ASN A 146 24.96 8.11 8.22
N THR A 147 24.57 8.61 7.04
CA THR A 147 25.45 9.39 6.16
C THR A 147 25.78 10.77 6.74
N GLN A 148 24.90 11.36 7.56
CA GLN A 148 25.17 12.62 8.25
C GLN A 148 25.93 12.46 9.58
N ALA A 149 25.84 11.29 10.23
CA ALA A 149 26.45 11.05 11.54
C ALA A 149 27.97 10.75 11.52
N GLY A 150 28.57 10.53 10.35
CA GLY A 150 30.01 10.42 10.17
C GLY A 150 30.48 9.09 9.59
N ASP A 151 30.74 9.07 8.28
CA ASP A 151 31.77 8.23 7.66
C ASP A 151 32.07 8.73 6.22
N PRO A 152 33.21 9.39 5.95
CA PRO A 152 33.54 9.95 4.63
C PRO A 152 33.94 8.88 3.58
N ALA A 153 33.76 7.58 3.88
CA ALA A 153 34.27 6.47 3.06
C ALA A 153 33.21 5.72 2.23
N SER A 154 31.92 6.13 2.24
CA SER A 154 30.87 5.48 1.42
C SER A 154 30.30 6.37 0.30
N SER A 155 31.00 7.45 -0.06
CA SER A 155 30.69 8.25 -1.24
C SER A 155 31.26 7.61 -2.51
N THR A 156 30.72 6.48 -2.95
CA THR A 156 30.94 5.95 -4.30
C THR A 156 29.62 5.70 -4.99
N ALA A 157 29.00 6.81 -5.42
CA ALA A 157 28.23 6.87 -6.65
C ALA A 157 28.04 8.36 -6.98
N GLU A 158 28.99 8.94 -7.71
CA GLU A 158 28.74 10.15 -8.50
C GLU A 158 27.55 9.88 -9.41
N ARG A 159 26.34 10.25 -9.00
CA ARG A 159 25.19 10.27 -9.89
C ARG A 159 25.27 11.55 -10.71
N ASN A 160 25.98 11.46 -11.84
CA ASN A 160 26.01 12.44 -12.92
C ASN A 160 24.65 12.53 -13.66
N SER A 161 23.56 12.79 -12.94
CA SER A 161 22.26 13.09 -13.54
C SER A 161 21.68 14.34 -12.90
N ASN A 162 21.51 15.42 -13.69
CA ASN A 162 20.87 16.68 -13.30
C ASN A 162 19.38 16.57 -12.93
N THR A 163 18.85 15.34 -12.80
CA THR A 163 17.46 15.05 -12.45
C THR A 163 17.37 14.55 -11.03
N ALA A 164 16.54 15.21 -10.21
CA ALA A 164 16.22 14.75 -8.87
C ALA A 164 15.74 13.28 -8.90
N PRO A 165 16.16 12.44 -7.93
CA PRO A 165 15.74 11.04 -7.92
C PRO A 165 14.22 10.93 -7.80
N PRO A 166 13.59 9.92 -8.44
CA PRO A 166 12.14 9.76 -8.43
C PRO A 166 11.62 9.60 -6.99
N ALA A 167 10.46 10.21 -6.72
CA ALA A 167 9.85 10.16 -5.39
C ALA A 167 9.45 8.72 -5.02
N ARG A 168 9.54 8.41 -3.73
CA ARG A 168 9.03 7.19 -3.13
C ARG A 168 7.62 7.39 -2.62
N HIS A 169 6.81 6.33 -2.61
CA HIS A 169 5.38 6.42 -2.36
C HIS A 169 4.92 5.40 -1.32
N LEU A 170 4.38 5.89 -0.21
CA LEU A 170 3.69 5.08 0.78
C LEU A 170 2.19 5.35 0.66
N ILE A 171 1.40 4.31 0.38
CA ILE A 171 -0.03 4.43 0.12
C ILE A 171 -0.80 3.60 1.14
N PHE A 172 -1.80 4.20 1.78
CA PHE A 172 -2.72 3.52 2.70
C PHE A 172 -4.12 3.39 2.09
N THR A 173 -4.72 2.20 2.21
CA THR A 173 -6.15 1.99 1.93
C THR A 173 -6.95 2.11 3.23
N ALA A 174 -7.56 3.28 3.45
CA ALA A 174 -8.52 3.49 4.52
C ALA A 174 -9.91 3.00 4.07
N SER A 175 -10.94 3.81 4.26
CA SER A 175 -12.30 3.61 3.74
C SER A 175 -13.08 4.91 3.92
N PHE A 176 -14.16 5.11 3.17
CA PHE A 176 -15.13 6.17 3.42
C PHE A 176 -15.55 6.25 4.90
N VAL A 177 -15.69 5.10 5.58
CA VAL A 177 -16.06 5.08 7.01
C VAL A 177 -15.00 5.64 7.96
N ALA A 178 -13.80 5.95 7.47
CA ALA A 178 -12.79 6.73 8.19
C ALA A 178 -13.13 8.23 8.25
N LEU A 179 -13.99 8.71 7.35
CA LEU A 179 -14.46 10.09 7.26
C LEU A 179 -15.83 10.25 7.92
N TYR A 180 -16.72 9.28 7.69
CA TYR A 180 -18.07 9.27 8.26
C TYR A 180 -18.53 7.85 8.55
N SER A 181 -18.73 7.51 9.83
CA SER A 181 -19.17 6.18 10.26
C SER A 181 -20.66 6.15 10.57
N PHE A 182 -21.22 4.93 10.60
CA PHE A 182 -22.63 4.68 10.85
C PHE A 182 -22.85 3.30 11.52
N ALA A 183 -24.10 3.03 11.90
CA ALA A 183 -24.47 1.82 12.63
C ALA A 183 -24.07 0.54 11.86
N GLY A 184 -23.44 -0.39 12.57
CA GLY A 184 -22.89 -1.64 11.99
C GLY A 184 -21.40 -1.59 11.64
N TYR A 185 -20.78 -0.41 11.61
CA TYR A 185 -19.34 -0.27 11.31
C TYR A 185 -18.47 0.11 12.51
N ALA A 186 -19.02 0.12 13.72
CA ALA A 186 -18.25 0.39 14.93
C ALA A 186 -17.05 -0.56 15.14
N PRO A 187 -17.10 -1.86 14.77
CA PRO A 187 -15.93 -2.74 14.89
C PRO A 187 -14.81 -2.43 13.88
N TYR A 188 -15.15 -1.79 12.75
CA TYR A 188 -14.25 -1.61 11.61
C TYR A 188 -13.74 -0.17 11.49
N SER A 189 -14.65 0.80 11.52
CA SER A 189 -14.36 2.22 11.27
C SER A 189 -13.26 2.83 12.14
N PRO A 190 -13.09 2.47 13.44
CA PRO A 190 -11.98 3.00 14.24
C PRO A 190 -10.61 2.64 13.65
N SER A 191 -10.45 1.41 13.15
CA SER A 191 -9.20 0.96 12.54
C SER A 191 -8.87 1.74 11.26
N LYS A 192 -9.89 2.15 10.48
CA LYS A 192 -9.72 2.96 9.28
C LYS A 192 -9.52 4.44 9.59
N ALA A 193 -10.16 4.97 10.62
CA ALA A 193 -9.91 6.32 11.13
C ALA A 193 -8.47 6.45 11.67
N ALA A 194 -7.96 5.42 12.35
CA ALA A 194 -6.56 5.38 12.81
C ALA A 194 -5.56 5.44 11.64
N LEU A 195 -5.83 4.78 10.51
CA LEU A 195 -5.00 4.89 9.30
C LEU A 195 -4.94 6.31 8.74
N ARG A 196 -6.07 7.03 8.76
CA ARG A 196 -6.09 8.44 8.36
C ARG A 196 -5.19 9.27 9.27
N SER A 197 -5.36 9.15 10.58
CA SER A 197 -4.53 9.89 11.54
C SER A 197 -3.04 9.56 11.39
N LEU A 198 -2.69 8.29 11.20
CA LEU A 198 -1.31 7.88 10.97
C LEU A 198 -0.73 8.53 9.71
N SER A 199 -1.48 8.49 8.60
CA SER A 199 -1.06 9.07 7.33
C SER A 199 -0.85 10.58 7.41
N ASP A 200 -1.78 11.29 8.04
CA ASP A 200 -1.71 12.76 8.20
C ASP A 200 -0.46 13.16 9.02
N SER A 201 -0.13 12.42 10.07
CA SER A 201 1.10 12.62 10.85
C SER A 201 2.34 12.30 10.04
N LEU A 202 2.39 11.13 9.39
CA LEU A 202 3.54 10.72 8.58
C LEU A 202 3.80 11.70 7.43
N SER A 203 2.77 12.25 6.80
CA SER A 203 2.95 13.26 5.74
C SER A 203 3.68 14.51 6.25
N GLN A 204 3.44 14.92 7.49
CA GLN A 204 4.14 16.05 8.10
C GLN A 204 5.58 15.68 8.45
N GLU A 205 5.80 14.50 9.02
CA GLU A 205 7.15 13.99 9.30
C GLU A 205 7.99 13.89 8.02
N MET A 206 7.42 13.42 6.91
CA MET A 206 8.14 13.31 5.64
C MET A 206 8.57 14.68 5.08
N ASN A 207 7.87 15.77 5.41
CA ASN A 207 8.32 17.11 5.06
C ASN A 207 9.57 17.52 5.86
N LEU A 208 9.70 17.09 7.12
CA LEU A 208 10.91 17.31 7.93
C LEU A 208 12.11 16.60 7.29
N TYR A 209 11.94 15.32 6.92
CA TYR A 209 12.99 14.56 6.23
C TYR A 209 13.35 15.17 4.87
N ALA A 210 12.37 15.62 4.09
CA ALA A 210 12.63 16.28 2.81
C ALA A 210 13.40 17.59 2.96
N ALA A 211 13.19 18.33 4.05
CA ALA A 211 13.95 19.54 4.36
C ALA A 211 15.37 19.23 4.84
N ALA A 212 15.55 18.19 5.68
CA ALA A 212 16.85 17.78 6.19
C ALA A 212 17.76 17.13 5.12
N PHE A 213 17.15 16.45 4.13
CA PHE A 213 17.87 15.73 3.07
C PHE A 213 17.39 16.18 1.67
N PRO A 214 17.71 17.41 1.23
CA PRO A 214 17.14 18.00 0.02
C PRO A 214 17.52 17.26 -1.29
N ASN A 215 18.63 16.52 -1.27
CA ASN A 215 19.12 15.75 -2.41
C ASN A 215 18.62 14.28 -2.41
N ALA A 216 17.92 13.86 -1.36
CA ALA A 216 17.38 12.50 -1.26
C ALA A 216 16.02 12.38 -1.99
N PRO A 217 15.62 11.16 -2.40
CA PRO A 217 14.28 10.93 -2.94
C PRO A 217 13.21 11.37 -1.91
N ARG A 218 12.29 12.24 -2.34
CA ARG A 218 11.15 12.64 -1.49
C ARG A 218 10.26 11.43 -1.23
N VAL A 219 9.83 11.26 0.02
CA VAL A 219 8.81 10.28 0.39
C VAL A 219 7.45 10.97 0.40
N ARG A 220 6.51 10.46 -0.38
CA ARG A 220 5.12 10.96 -0.42
C ARG A 220 4.18 9.94 0.20
N VAL A 221 3.39 10.39 1.16
CA VAL A 221 2.36 9.59 1.81
C VAL A 221 1.01 9.89 1.16
N HIS A 222 0.22 8.84 0.88
CA HIS A 222 -1.10 8.94 0.27
C HIS A 222 -2.10 8.11 1.06
N THR A 223 -3.34 8.57 1.16
CA THR A 223 -4.45 7.77 1.67
C THR A 223 -5.59 7.80 0.68
N ILE A 224 -6.13 6.63 0.39
CA ILE A 224 -7.36 6.48 -0.39
C ILE A 224 -8.50 6.09 0.54
N PHE A 225 -9.69 6.64 0.26
CA PHE A 225 -10.91 6.44 1.06
C PHE A 225 -12.00 5.83 0.18
N PRO A 226 -11.85 4.56 -0.23
CA PRO A 226 -12.86 3.92 -1.06
C PRO A 226 -14.19 3.76 -0.31
N ALA A 227 -15.29 3.95 -1.03
CA ALA A 227 -16.62 3.47 -0.65
C ALA A 227 -16.72 1.95 -0.92
N THR A 228 -17.91 1.42 -1.16
CA THR A 228 -18.10 0.00 -1.46
C THR A 228 -17.31 -0.40 -2.70
N ILE A 229 -16.60 -1.54 -2.62
CA ILE A 229 -15.94 -2.14 -3.79
C ILE A 229 -16.41 -3.58 -3.87
N LEU A 230 -17.02 -3.92 -5.01
CA LEU A 230 -17.51 -5.28 -5.29
C LEU A 230 -16.33 -6.26 -5.39
N THR A 231 -16.11 -7.02 -4.33
CA THR A 231 -15.02 -7.98 -4.16
C THR A 231 -15.51 -9.24 -3.42
N GLU A 232 -14.71 -10.31 -3.42
CA GLU A 232 -14.94 -11.49 -2.56
C GLU A 232 -15.08 -11.09 -1.07
N SER A 233 -14.37 -10.04 -0.64
CA SER A 233 -14.50 -9.50 0.71
C SER A 233 -15.87 -8.89 0.98
N TYR A 234 -16.47 -8.20 0.00
CA TYR A 234 -17.82 -7.64 0.13
C TYR A 234 -18.89 -8.73 0.35
N GLU A 235 -18.79 -9.85 -0.38
CA GLU A 235 -19.69 -10.99 -0.19
C GLU A 235 -19.58 -11.56 1.23
N THR A 236 -18.35 -11.68 1.75
CA THR A 236 -18.09 -12.15 3.11
C THR A 236 -18.63 -11.18 4.16
N GLU A 237 -18.44 -9.88 3.95
CA GLU A 237 -18.93 -8.82 4.84
C GLU A 237 -20.46 -8.84 4.95
N ASN A 238 -21.17 -9.06 3.84
CA ASN A 238 -22.63 -9.09 3.80
C ASN A 238 -23.24 -10.23 4.63
N LEU A 239 -22.51 -11.32 4.89
CA LEU A 239 -23.00 -12.44 5.70
C LEU A 239 -23.25 -12.06 7.16
N THR A 240 -22.57 -11.03 7.66
CA THR A 240 -22.63 -10.61 9.07
C THR A 240 -23.38 -9.29 9.27
N LYS A 241 -23.68 -8.55 8.19
CA LYS A 241 -24.33 -7.24 8.28
C LYS A 241 -25.70 -7.35 8.92
N HIS A 242 -25.97 -6.44 9.86
CA HIS A 242 -27.31 -6.27 10.39
C HIS A 242 -28.22 -5.65 9.31
N GLY A 243 -29.52 -5.96 9.34
CA GLY A 243 -30.49 -5.45 8.35
C GLY A 243 -30.50 -3.93 8.20
N LEU A 244 -30.32 -3.20 9.32
CA LEU A 244 -30.14 -1.75 9.31
C LEU A 244 -28.90 -1.30 8.50
N THR A 245 -27.77 -2.01 8.65
CA THR A 245 -26.54 -1.68 7.91
C THR A 245 -26.75 -1.86 6.42
N LEU A 246 -27.43 -2.93 6.01
CA LEU A 246 -27.80 -3.15 4.60
C LEU A 246 -28.67 -2.01 4.06
N GLN A 247 -29.70 -1.59 4.80
CA GLN A 247 -30.57 -0.47 4.41
C GLN A 247 -29.81 0.86 4.26
N LEU A 248 -28.83 1.11 5.14
CA LEU A 248 -27.99 2.31 5.06
C LEU A 248 -27.06 2.30 3.83
N GLU A 249 -26.76 1.13 3.29
CA GLU A 249 -25.92 0.94 2.09
C GLU A 249 -26.71 0.81 0.79
N GLU A 250 -28.05 0.69 0.82
CA GLU A 250 -28.89 0.45 -0.37
C GLU A 250 -28.66 1.47 -1.51
N GLY A 251 -28.22 2.69 -1.17
CA GLY A 251 -27.91 3.75 -2.15
C GLY A 251 -26.49 3.72 -2.72
N ASP A 252 -25.63 2.82 -2.26
CA ASP A 252 -24.24 2.65 -2.73
C ASP A 252 -24.14 1.46 -3.70
N GLU A 253 -24.17 1.73 -5.01
CA GLU A 253 -24.15 0.70 -6.05
C GLU A 253 -22.75 0.09 -6.31
N GLY A 254 -21.68 0.65 -5.70
CA GLY A 254 -20.28 0.23 -5.89
C GLY A 254 -19.50 1.04 -6.93
#